data_AF-A0A7K1UXQ7-F1
#
_entry.id   AF-A0A7K1UXQ7-F1
#
_cell.length_a   1.000
_cell.length_b   1.000
_cell.length_c   1.000
_cell.angle_alpha   90.00
_cell.angle_beta   90.00
_cell.angle_gamma   90.00
#
_symmetry.space_group_name_H-M   'P 1'
#
loop_
_entity.id
_entity.type
_entity.pdbx_description
1 polymer ?
#
loop_
_entity_poly.entity_id
_entity_poly.type
_entity_poly.pdbx_seq_one_letter_code
_entity_poly.pdbx_strand_id
1 'polypeptide(L)'
;MVVRGAALIGGIGVAASAVVFGMGSPQASAGPAARDSQVIDCTGRAPAVRPDKLEPGCSASHQYLTDIGWRAWGSDVAVGEGMYHANKCEPACAAGNFETMHAWVVLSDPTSSGMFTKVTVSDDKGQWTTSMPVR
;
A
#
# COMPACT_ATOMS: atom_id res chain seq x y z
N MET A 1 85.33 -31.27 -31.53
CA MET A 1 86.09 -31.31 -30.26
C MET A 1 85.06 -31.30 -29.12
N VAL A 2 85.26 -32.17 -28.14
CA VAL A 2 84.38 -32.57 -27.02
C VAL A 2 83.99 -31.36 -26.13
N VAL A 3 82.80 -31.24 -25.51
CA VAL A 3 82.47 -31.58 -24.09
C VAL A 3 81.14 -30.84 -23.78
N ARG A 4 80.01 -31.52 -23.51
CA ARG A 4 79.35 -31.84 -22.20
C ARG A 4 79.21 -30.69 -21.18
N GLY A 5 78.02 -30.55 -20.58
CA GLY A 5 77.90 -30.09 -19.17
C GLY A 5 76.71 -29.20 -18.87
N ALA A 6 75.77 -29.71 -18.09
CA ALA A 6 74.60 -29.03 -17.52
C ALA A 6 74.93 -28.30 -16.21
N ALA A 7 74.12 -27.30 -15.82
CA ALA A 7 73.57 -27.16 -14.45
C ALA A 7 72.65 -25.95 -14.32
N LEU A 8 71.58 -26.13 -13.53
CA LEU A 8 70.51 -25.21 -13.16
C LEU A 8 70.92 -24.29 -12.00
N ILE A 9 70.12 -23.23 -11.76
CA ILE A 9 69.48 -22.80 -10.47
C ILE A 9 69.40 -21.27 -10.40
N GLY A 10 68.19 -20.76 -10.10
CA GLY A 10 68.01 -19.46 -9.43
C GLY A 10 66.84 -18.61 -9.93
N GLY A 11 65.61 -18.89 -9.47
CA GLY A 11 64.54 -17.86 -9.40
C GLY A 11 64.79 -16.91 -8.21
N ILE A 12 64.03 -15.87 -7.85
CA ILE A 12 62.65 -15.41 -8.06
C ILE A 12 62.68 -13.89 -7.73
N GLY A 13 61.78 -13.08 -8.29
CA GLY A 13 61.33 -11.86 -7.60
C GLY A 13 60.77 -10.74 -8.48
N VAL A 14 59.56 -10.89 -8.99
CA VAL A 14 58.80 -9.76 -9.57
C VAL A 14 58.00 -9.11 -8.44
N ALA A 15 58.34 -7.87 -8.07
CA ALA A 15 57.57 -7.07 -7.12
C ALA A 15 56.31 -6.51 -7.82
N ALA A 16 55.13 -6.89 -7.34
CA ALA A 16 53.86 -6.37 -7.82
C ALA A 16 53.34 -5.28 -6.85
N SER A 17 53.27 -4.04 -7.33
CA SER A 17 52.66 -2.91 -6.61
C SER A 17 51.13 -3.03 -6.63
N ALA A 18 50.51 -3.18 -5.47
CA ALA A 18 49.04 -3.20 -5.35
C ALA A 18 48.51 -1.76 -5.28
N VAL A 19 47.81 -1.33 -6.34
CA VAL A 19 46.98 -0.12 -6.34
C VAL A 19 45.64 -0.43 -5.67
N VAL A 20 45.42 0.12 -4.48
CA VAL A 20 44.13 0.04 -3.77
C VAL A 20 43.19 1.06 -4.39
N PHE A 21 42.32 0.60 -5.29
CA PHE A 21 41.14 1.36 -5.70
C PHE A 21 40.12 1.33 -4.55
N GLY A 22 39.91 2.46 -3.89
CA GLY A 22 38.85 2.62 -2.91
C GLY A 22 37.50 2.38 -3.58
N MET A 23 36.87 1.24 -3.27
CA MET A 23 35.48 0.97 -3.63
C MET A 23 34.58 1.83 -2.73
N GLY A 24 34.29 3.06 -3.17
CA GLY A 24 33.22 3.85 -2.60
C GLY A 24 31.89 3.10 -2.79
N SER A 25 31.28 2.64 -1.70
CA SER A 25 29.96 2.03 -1.75
C SER A 25 28.93 3.06 -2.25
N PRO A 26 27.99 2.69 -3.13
CA PRO A 26 26.92 3.60 -3.51
C PRO A 26 26.02 3.81 -2.30
N GLN A 27 26.09 5.01 -1.72
CA GLN A 27 25.14 5.43 -0.70
C GLN A 27 23.81 5.70 -1.39
N ALA A 28 22.94 4.70 -1.40
CA ALA A 28 21.56 4.86 -1.86
C ALA A 28 20.92 5.96 -0.99
N SER A 29 20.63 7.11 -1.61
CA SER A 29 19.83 8.14 -0.96
C SER A 29 18.43 7.57 -0.79
N ALA A 30 18.09 7.17 0.44
CA ALA A 30 16.72 6.87 0.79
C ALA A 30 15.91 8.16 0.63
N GLY A 31 15.11 8.25 -0.44
CA GLY A 31 14.11 9.29 -0.59
C GLY A 31 13.11 9.24 0.57
N PRO A 32 12.29 10.29 0.75
CA PRO A 32 11.24 10.27 1.76
C PRO A 32 10.39 9.00 1.60
N ALA A 33 10.26 8.20 2.66
CA ALA A 33 9.31 7.09 2.64
C ALA A 33 7.92 7.67 2.35
N ALA A 34 7.27 7.18 1.28
CA ALA A 34 5.91 7.56 0.97
C ALA A 34 5.03 7.24 2.19
N ARG A 35 4.29 8.24 2.68
CA ARG A 35 3.35 8.02 3.77
C ARG A 35 2.08 7.40 3.21
N ASP A 36 1.54 6.45 3.96
CA ASP A 36 0.22 5.88 3.68
C ASP A 36 -0.83 6.98 3.68
N SER A 37 -1.69 6.98 2.66
CA SER A 37 -2.82 7.91 2.60
C SER A 37 -3.84 7.57 3.68
N GLN A 38 -4.56 8.57 4.17
CA GLN A 38 -5.60 8.43 5.19
C GLN A 38 -6.97 8.47 4.54
N VAL A 39 -7.98 8.02 5.27
CA VAL A 39 -9.39 8.16 4.90
C VAL A 39 -10.15 8.86 6.02
N ILE A 40 -11.08 9.73 5.65
CA ILE A 40 -12.11 10.28 6.54
C ILE A 40 -13.44 9.73 6.05
N ASP A 41 -14.28 9.31 6.98
CA ASP A 41 -15.65 8.90 6.67
C ASP A 41 -16.67 9.92 7.19
N CYS A 42 -17.93 9.66 6.90
CA CYS A 42 -19.02 10.60 7.17
C CYS A 42 -19.45 10.63 8.64
N THR A 43 -18.85 9.81 9.50
CA THR A 43 -19.20 9.74 10.93
C THR A 43 -18.57 10.87 11.76
N GLY A 44 -17.74 11.72 11.15
CA GLY A 44 -17.03 12.80 11.84
C GLY A 44 -15.83 12.31 12.66
N ARG A 45 -15.42 11.04 12.50
CA ARG A 45 -14.21 10.48 13.11
C ARG A 45 -12.95 11.16 12.56
N ALA A 46 -11.88 11.10 13.33
CA ALA A 46 -10.57 11.56 12.88
C ALA A 46 -10.11 10.74 11.65
N PRO A 47 -9.29 11.33 10.75
CA PRO A 47 -8.69 10.58 9.65
C PRO A 47 -7.94 9.35 10.16
N ALA A 48 -8.05 8.24 9.45
CA ALA A 48 -7.46 6.97 9.85
C ALA A 48 -6.71 6.28 8.71
N VAL A 49 -5.71 5.50 9.08
CA VAL A 49 -5.04 4.51 8.22
C VAL A 49 -5.60 3.14 8.56
N ARG A 50 -6.06 2.39 7.56
CA ARG A 50 -6.59 1.02 7.71
C ARG A 50 -7.71 0.87 8.76
N PRO A 51 -8.80 1.67 8.71
CA PRO A 51 -9.92 1.48 9.64
C PRO A 51 -10.61 0.14 9.41
N ASP A 52 -11.07 -0.52 10.47
CA ASP A 52 -11.87 -1.74 10.41
C ASP A 52 -13.36 -1.47 10.07
N LYS A 53 -13.79 -0.21 10.22
CA LYS A 53 -15.14 0.26 9.92
C LYS A 53 -15.13 1.54 9.11
N LEU A 54 -15.96 1.62 8.07
CA LEU A 54 -16.04 2.77 7.18
C LEU A 54 -17.48 3.08 6.78
N GLU A 55 -17.86 4.36 6.80
CA GLU A 55 -19.14 4.83 6.23
C GLU A 55 -18.87 5.45 4.84
N PRO A 56 -19.08 4.70 3.74
CA PRO A 56 -18.58 5.07 2.42
C PRO A 56 -19.26 6.29 1.81
N GLY A 57 -20.51 6.60 2.17
CA GLY A 57 -21.26 7.72 1.63
C GLY A 57 -21.91 8.57 2.73
N CYS A 58 -21.89 9.89 2.56
CA CYS A 58 -22.50 10.82 3.52
C CYS A 58 -24.01 11.01 3.28
N SER A 59 -24.64 10.11 2.52
CA SER A 59 -26.05 10.16 2.18
C SER A 59 -26.92 9.51 3.27
N ALA A 60 -28.18 9.91 3.35
CA ALA A 60 -29.16 9.46 4.35
C ALA A 60 -29.51 7.95 4.31
N SER A 61 -28.90 7.18 3.41
CA SER A 61 -29.20 5.78 3.16
C SER A 61 -28.59 4.80 4.19
N HIS A 62 -27.94 5.31 5.25
CA HIS A 62 -27.30 4.54 6.33
C HIS A 62 -26.64 3.25 5.81
N GLN A 63 -25.46 3.40 5.22
CA GLN A 63 -24.70 2.26 4.72
C GLN A 63 -23.34 2.27 5.40
N TYR A 64 -22.84 1.11 5.80
CA TYR A 64 -21.53 1.05 6.44
C TYR A 64 -20.84 -0.28 6.15
N LEU A 65 -19.52 -0.26 6.23
CA LEU A 65 -18.64 -1.43 6.13
C LEU A 65 -18.10 -1.75 7.51
N THR A 66 -18.10 -3.01 7.92
CA THR A 66 -17.41 -3.51 9.13
C THR A 66 -16.45 -4.63 8.77
N ASP A 67 -15.63 -5.02 9.76
CA ASP A 67 -14.73 -6.18 9.68
C ASP A 67 -13.79 -6.08 8.48
N ILE A 68 -13.34 -4.86 8.16
CA ILE A 68 -12.52 -4.62 6.98
C ILE A 68 -11.11 -5.17 7.20
N GLY A 69 -10.77 -6.22 6.48
CA GLY A 69 -9.43 -6.76 6.33
C GLY A 69 -8.70 -6.10 5.15
N TRP A 70 -7.77 -5.19 5.43
CA TRP A 70 -6.96 -4.55 4.39
C TRP A 70 -5.88 -5.50 3.87
N ARG A 71 -5.95 -5.81 2.57
CA ARG A 71 -4.95 -6.63 1.86
C ARG A 71 -3.78 -5.78 1.39
N ALA A 72 -4.05 -4.54 0.99
CA ALA A 72 -3.05 -3.57 0.57
C ALA A 72 -3.46 -2.17 1.02
N TRP A 73 -2.47 -1.34 1.34
CA TRP A 73 -2.64 0.06 1.65
C TRP A 73 -1.38 0.80 1.22
N GLY A 74 -1.54 1.83 0.41
CA GLY A 74 -0.45 2.68 -0.04
C GLY A 74 -0.88 4.13 -0.18
N SER A 75 -0.05 4.94 -0.83
CA SER A 75 -0.32 6.35 -1.11
C SER A 75 -1.48 6.54 -2.09
N ASP A 76 -1.55 5.72 -3.13
CA ASP A 76 -2.47 5.94 -4.27
C ASP A 76 -3.74 5.10 -4.21
N VAL A 77 -3.65 3.92 -3.59
CA VAL A 77 -4.75 2.96 -3.50
C VAL A 77 -4.68 2.15 -2.21
N ALA A 78 -5.85 1.81 -1.67
CA ALA A 78 -6.00 0.78 -0.65
C ALA A 78 -7.05 -0.24 -1.08
N VAL A 79 -6.82 -1.52 -0.78
CA VAL A 79 -7.71 -2.62 -1.16
C VAL A 79 -7.96 -3.49 0.06
N GLY A 80 -9.23 -3.73 0.37
CA GLY A 80 -9.67 -4.57 1.46
C GLY A 80 -10.96 -5.32 1.12
N GLU A 81 -11.38 -6.15 2.05
CA GLU A 81 -12.63 -6.88 2.01
C GLU A 81 -13.28 -6.83 3.40
N GLY A 82 -14.60 -6.91 3.47
CA GLY A 82 -15.34 -6.83 4.73
C GLY A 82 -16.82 -7.12 4.56
N MET A 83 -17.61 -6.68 5.52
CA MET A 83 -19.06 -6.83 5.52
C MET A 83 -19.71 -5.49 5.22
N TYR A 84 -20.45 -5.42 4.13
CA TYR A 84 -21.23 -4.25 3.72
C TYR A 84 -22.66 -4.37 4.22
N HIS A 85 -23.13 -3.35 4.93
CA HIS A 85 -24.47 -3.25 5.50
C HIS A 85 -25.24 -2.15 4.78
N ALA A 86 -26.28 -2.54 4.05
CA ALA A 86 -27.17 -1.61 3.35
C ALA A 86 -28.54 -1.59 4.02
N ASN A 87 -28.99 -0.42 4.47
CA ASN A 87 -30.35 -0.28 4.98
C ASN A 87 -31.35 -0.38 3.82
N LYS A 88 -32.29 -1.32 3.92
CA LYS A 88 -33.36 -1.53 2.94
C LYS A 88 -34.38 -0.40 2.93
N CYS A 89 -34.45 0.39 4.01
CA CYS A 89 -35.38 1.52 4.15
C CYS A 89 -36.87 1.17 3.98
N GLU A 90 -37.24 -0.08 4.22
CA GLU A 90 -38.62 -0.56 4.16
C GLU A 90 -39.11 -0.91 5.58
N PRO A 91 -40.26 -0.38 6.04
CA PRO A 91 -41.09 0.66 5.41
C PRO A 91 -40.50 2.09 5.54
N ALA A 92 -39.48 2.28 6.39
CA ALA A 92 -38.76 3.54 6.56
C ALA A 92 -37.31 3.29 7.00
N CYS A 93 -36.36 4.17 6.62
CA CYS A 93 -34.95 4.01 7.00
C CYS A 93 -34.70 3.98 8.51
N ALA A 94 -35.52 4.70 9.30
CA ALA A 94 -35.43 4.70 10.76
C ALA A 94 -35.72 3.32 11.38
N ALA A 95 -36.32 2.38 10.63
CA ALA A 95 -36.54 1.02 11.09
C ALA A 95 -35.24 0.20 11.22
N GLY A 96 -34.16 0.59 10.53
CA GLY A 96 -32.86 -0.07 10.65
C GLY A 96 -32.85 -1.51 10.11
N ASN A 97 -33.55 -1.77 9.01
CA ASN A 97 -33.57 -3.09 8.37
C ASN A 97 -32.37 -3.22 7.43
N PHE A 98 -31.28 -3.85 7.88
CA PHE A 98 -30.06 -4.00 7.09
C PHE A 98 -29.97 -5.33 6.35
N GLU A 99 -29.51 -5.27 5.11
CA GLU A 99 -28.96 -6.41 4.41
C GLU A 99 -27.44 -6.41 4.56
N THR A 100 -26.86 -7.58 4.85
CA THR A 100 -25.41 -7.72 5.03
C THR A 100 -24.83 -8.63 3.96
N MET A 101 -23.80 -8.17 3.29
CA MET A 101 -23.15 -8.86 2.17
C MET A 101 -21.65 -8.79 2.32
N HIS A 102 -20.93 -9.81 1.84
CA HIS A 102 -19.48 -9.72 1.73
C HIS A 102 -19.13 -8.76 0.59
N ALA A 103 -18.19 -7.84 0.82
CA ALA A 103 -17.84 -6.83 -0.16
C ALA A 103 -16.33 -6.54 -0.21
N TRP A 104 -15.87 -6.20 -1.42
CA TRP A 104 -14.57 -5.64 -1.71
C TRP A 104 -14.62 -4.12 -1.62
N VAL A 105 -13.59 -3.53 -1.04
CA VAL A 105 -13.45 -2.08 -0.84
C VAL A 105 -12.17 -1.60 -1.49
N VAL A 106 -12.27 -0.59 -2.34
CA VAL A 106 -11.13 0.10 -2.93
C VAL A 106 -11.19 1.58 -2.59
N LEU A 107 -10.15 2.10 -1.93
CA LEU A 107 -9.94 3.53 -1.74
C LEU A 107 -8.96 4.04 -2.78
N SER A 108 -9.25 5.18 -3.39
CA SER A 108 -8.46 5.73 -4.49
C SER A 108 -8.59 7.25 -4.59
N ASP A 109 -7.88 7.81 -5.57
CA ASP A 109 -7.91 9.23 -5.93
C ASP A 109 -7.55 10.12 -4.73
N PRO A 110 -6.35 9.95 -4.14
CA PRO A 110 -5.95 10.73 -2.99
C PRO A 110 -5.71 12.20 -3.35
N THR A 111 -5.99 13.10 -2.42
CA THR A 111 -5.52 14.48 -2.48
C THR A 111 -3.99 14.55 -2.43
N SER A 112 -3.42 15.70 -2.78
CA SER A 112 -1.99 15.98 -2.56
C SER A 112 -1.57 15.93 -1.09
N SER A 113 -2.51 16.03 -0.16
CA SER A 113 -2.28 15.87 1.28
C SER A 113 -2.32 14.40 1.75
N GLY A 114 -2.53 13.44 0.85
CA GLY A 114 -2.57 12.01 1.17
C GLY A 114 -3.90 11.61 1.81
N MET A 115 -5.02 12.05 1.25
CA MET A 115 -6.36 11.70 1.74
C MET A 115 -7.19 11.11 0.61
N PHE A 116 -7.61 9.84 0.75
CA PHE A 116 -8.46 9.20 -0.24
C PHE A 116 -9.80 9.94 -0.40
N THR A 117 -10.19 10.19 -1.65
CA THR A 117 -11.43 10.93 -1.96
C THR A 117 -12.49 10.07 -2.62
N LYS A 118 -12.17 8.85 -3.04
CA LYS A 118 -13.12 7.92 -3.65
C LYS A 118 -13.08 6.56 -2.97
N VAL A 119 -14.28 6.02 -2.76
CA VAL A 119 -14.47 4.64 -2.37
C VAL A 119 -15.30 3.92 -3.41
N THR A 120 -14.84 2.73 -3.77
CA THR A 120 -15.58 1.78 -4.58
C THR A 120 -15.89 0.56 -3.73
N VAL A 121 -17.15 0.19 -3.67
CA VAL A 121 -17.63 -1.01 -2.99
C VAL A 121 -18.18 -1.97 -4.04
N SER A 122 -17.78 -3.23 -3.97
CA SER A 122 -18.25 -4.28 -4.88
C SER A 122 -18.68 -5.52 -4.10
N ASP A 123 -19.84 -6.04 -4.40
CA ASP A 123 -20.41 -7.27 -3.85
C ASP A 123 -20.95 -8.17 -4.99
N ASP A 124 -21.72 -9.20 -4.64
CA ASP A 124 -22.36 -10.11 -5.62
C ASP A 124 -23.47 -9.45 -6.46
N LYS A 125 -23.99 -8.31 -6.01
CA LYS A 125 -25.07 -7.56 -6.69
C LYS A 125 -24.53 -6.49 -7.61
N GLY A 126 -23.27 -6.10 -7.45
CA GLY A 126 -22.58 -5.21 -8.37
C GLY A 126 -21.52 -4.35 -7.70
N GLN A 127 -21.20 -3.25 -8.34
CA GLN A 127 -20.21 -2.30 -7.87
C GLN A 127 -20.76 -0.88 -7.97
N TRP A 128 -20.42 -0.05 -6.99
CA TRP A 128 -20.71 1.37 -7.01
C TRP A 128 -19.55 2.16 -6.41
N THR A 129 -19.46 3.43 -6.79
CA THR A 129 -18.40 4.34 -6.34
C THR A 129 -19.01 5.64 -5.85
N THR A 130 -18.50 6.19 -4.77
CA THR A 130 -18.89 7.52 -4.28
C THR A 130 -17.68 8.30 -3.77
N SER A 131 -17.89 9.60 -3.60
CA SER A 131 -16.90 10.51 -3.02
C SER A 131 -16.93 10.46 -1.50
N MET A 132 -15.74 10.49 -0.92
CA MET A 132 -15.50 10.61 0.52
C MET A 132 -15.20 12.06 0.89
N PRO A 133 -15.50 12.47 2.13
CA PRO A 133 -15.13 13.79 2.60
C PRO A 133 -13.61 13.96 2.67
N VAL A 134 -13.17 15.18 2.42
CA VAL A 134 -11.81 15.65 2.69
C VAL A 134 -11.89 16.78 3.71
N ARG A 135 -10.82 16.97 4.49
CA ARG A 135 -10.68 18.15 5.37
C ARG A 135 -10.08 19.34 4.65
#